data_AF-A0A4R7K6M8-F1
#
_entry.id   AF-A0A4R7K6M8-F1
#
_cell.length_a   1.000
_cell.length_b   1.000
_cell.length_c   1.000
_cell.angle_alpha   90.00
_cell.angle_beta   90.00
_cell.angle_gamma   90.00
#
_symmetry.space_group_name_H-M   'P 1'
#
loop_
_entity.id
_entity.type
_entity.pdbx_description
1 polymer ?
#
loop_
_entity_poly.entity_id
_entity_poly.type
_entity_poly.pdbx_seq_one_letter_code
_entity_poly.pdbx_strand_id
1 'polypeptide(L)'
;MSVKLIRMVPRNVDPVPIHLYSDEVFYYIKLKGGICTAEKRIRFKNEYKLSDNEIDILVGDKPLSEFYERVIKEGTNPKAAANWILGDLLRMLKEKRLTSEQIPI
;
A
#
# COMPACT_ATOMS: atom_id res chain seq x y z
N MET A 1 34.16 -17.00 -4.48
CA MET A 1 33.93 -18.40 -4.08
C MET A 1 33.48 -18.39 -2.63
N SER A 2 32.34 -19.03 -2.34
CA SER A 2 31.76 -19.29 -1.01
C SER A 2 31.16 -18.11 -0.23
N VAL A 3 29.83 -18.00 -0.24
CA VAL A 3 29.08 -17.38 0.85
C VAL A 3 28.07 -18.41 1.37
N LYS A 4 28.15 -18.67 2.68
CA LYS A 4 27.47 -19.75 3.41
C LYS A 4 25.94 -19.57 3.41
N LEU A 5 25.24 -20.68 3.25
CA LEU A 5 23.81 -20.83 3.49
C LEU A 5 23.54 -20.63 4.99
N ILE A 6 22.74 -19.63 5.38
CA ILE A 6 22.21 -19.50 6.74
C ILE A 6 20.69 -19.69 6.65
N ARG A 7 20.23 -20.83 7.16
CA ARG A 7 18.82 -21.09 7.49
C ARG A 7 18.54 -20.54 8.88
N MET A 8 17.51 -19.69 9.03
CA MET A 8 16.37 -19.92 9.95
C MET A 8 15.36 -18.77 9.88
N VAL A 9 14.07 -19.16 9.89
CA VAL A 9 12.86 -18.32 9.95
C VAL A 9 12.41 -18.30 11.42
N PRO A 10 11.94 -17.18 12.00
CA PRO A 10 10.49 -17.13 12.29
C PRO A 10 9.84 -15.73 12.20
N ARG A 11 8.51 -15.82 12.09
CA ARG A 11 7.46 -14.80 12.17
C ARG A 11 7.71 -13.66 13.17
N ASN A 12 7.22 -12.49 12.79
CA ASN A 12 6.85 -11.34 13.63
C ASN A 12 8.01 -10.46 14.13
N VAL A 13 8.37 -9.43 13.34
CA VAL A 13 9.12 -8.26 13.83
C VAL A 13 8.55 -7.03 13.14
N ASP A 14 8.14 -6.05 13.94
CA ASP A 14 7.62 -4.74 13.51
C ASP A 14 8.54 -4.09 12.45
N PRO A 15 8.01 -3.35 11.47
CA PRO A 15 8.85 -2.72 10.47
C PRO A 15 9.71 -1.63 11.10
N VAL A 16 11.02 -1.86 11.13
CA VAL A 16 12.07 -0.87 11.38
C VAL A 16 11.97 0.22 10.31
N PRO A 17 12.17 1.52 10.62
CA PRO A 17 12.04 2.57 9.62
C PRO A 17 13.22 2.48 8.66
N ILE A 18 12.94 2.15 7.41
CA ILE A 18 13.98 2.10 6.37
C ILE A 18 13.77 3.27 5.43
N HIS A 19 14.70 4.23 5.46
CA HIS A 19 14.80 5.24 4.41
C HIS A 19 15.33 4.58 3.13
N LEU A 20 14.42 4.07 2.28
CA LEU A 20 14.77 3.30 1.09
C LEU A 20 14.42 4.05 -0.19
N TYR A 21 15.44 4.59 -0.85
CA TYR A 21 15.40 5.03 -2.23
C TYR A 21 16.42 4.23 -3.07
N SER A 22 16.35 2.89 -3.05
CA SER A 22 17.19 2.06 -3.94
C SER A 22 16.40 0.98 -4.69
N ASP A 23 16.86 0.67 -5.90
CA ASP A 23 16.24 -0.27 -6.85
C ASP A 23 16.11 -1.71 -6.32
N GLU A 24 16.91 -2.10 -5.33
CA GLU A 24 16.90 -3.45 -4.75
C GLU A 24 15.62 -3.75 -3.96
N VAL A 25 15.08 -2.73 -3.30
CA VAL A 25 13.84 -2.83 -2.52
C VAL A 25 12.66 -2.96 -3.46
N PHE A 26 12.69 -2.23 -4.57
CA PHE A 26 11.69 -2.34 -5.62
C PHE A 26 11.64 -3.77 -6.18
N TYR A 27 12.79 -4.40 -6.40
CA TYR A 27 12.88 -5.78 -6.85
C TYR A 27 12.33 -6.78 -5.80
N TYR A 28 12.65 -6.58 -4.52
CA TYR A 28 12.14 -7.41 -3.42
C TYR A 28 10.60 -7.32 -3.29
N ILE A 29 10.03 -6.11 -3.41
CA ILE A 29 8.58 -5.89 -3.39
C ILE A 29 7.92 -6.57 -4.59
N LYS A 30 8.52 -6.49 -5.79
CA LYS A 30 8.04 -7.13 -7.02
C LYS A 30 8.01 -8.67 -6.92
N LEU A 31 8.92 -9.25 -6.14
CA LEU A 31 8.99 -10.70 -5.89
C LEU A 31 7.98 -11.18 -4.84
N LYS A 32 7.63 -10.34 -3.86
CA LYS A 32 6.76 -10.71 -2.73
C LYS A 32 5.29 -10.30 -2.92
N GLY A 33 5.03 -9.21 -3.63
CA GLY A 33 3.70 -8.75 -4.02
C GLY A 33 3.57 -8.85 -5.52
N GLY A 34 2.60 -9.64 -6.00
CA GLY A 34 2.42 -9.93 -7.42
C GLY A 34 2.39 -8.68 -8.30
N ILE A 35 2.69 -8.89 -9.58
CA ILE A 35 2.88 -7.93 -10.69
C ILE A 35 1.90 -6.72 -10.71
N CYS A 36 0.70 -6.82 -10.11
CA CYS A 36 -0.27 -5.74 -10.03
C CYS A 36 0.02 -4.65 -8.96
N THR A 37 0.81 -4.90 -7.91
CA THR A 37 1.04 -3.88 -6.85
C THR A 37 2.10 -2.86 -7.24
N ALA A 38 3.15 -3.26 -7.93
CA ALA A 38 4.21 -2.38 -8.41
C ALA A 38 3.69 -1.38 -9.45
N GLU A 39 2.86 -1.83 -10.40
CA GLU A 39 2.23 -0.96 -11.39
C GLU A 39 1.29 0.06 -10.73
N LYS A 40 0.49 -0.36 -9.75
CA LYS A 40 -0.36 0.56 -8.97
C LYS A 40 0.47 1.63 -8.25
N ARG A 41 1.59 1.25 -7.63
CA ARG A 41 2.50 2.19 -6.95
C ARG A 41 3.04 3.25 -7.90
N ILE A 42 3.51 2.83 -9.07
CA ILE A 42 4.02 3.74 -10.11
C ILE A 42 2.92 4.69 -10.57
N ARG A 43 1.71 4.18 -10.87
CA ARG A 43 0.56 5.00 -11.26
C ARG A 43 0.18 6.00 -10.17
N PHE A 44 0.05 5.56 -8.92
CA PHE A 44 -0.37 6.42 -7.83
C PHE A 44 0.65 7.54 -7.55
N LYS A 45 1.94 7.25 -7.71
CA LYS A 45 3.02 8.23 -7.61
C LYS A 45 3.00 9.22 -8.80
N ASN A 46 3.01 8.70 -10.02
CA ASN A 46 3.25 9.51 -11.21
C ASN A 46 2.00 10.23 -11.71
N GLU A 47 0.87 9.54 -11.75
CA GLU A 47 -0.41 10.07 -12.26
C GLU A 47 -1.20 10.75 -11.16
N TYR A 48 -1.32 10.11 -9.98
CA TYR A 48 -2.16 10.62 -8.89
C TYR A 48 -1.43 11.53 -7.90
N LYS A 49 -0.10 11.66 -8.05
CA LYS A 49 0.77 12.52 -7.24
C LYS A 49 0.62 12.28 -5.73
N LEU A 50 0.39 11.02 -5.34
CA LEU A 50 0.38 10.62 -3.94
C LEU A 50 1.80 10.51 -3.39
N SER A 51 1.95 10.77 -2.09
CA SER A 51 3.19 10.52 -1.35
C SER A 51 3.43 9.03 -1.15
N ASP A 52 4.68 8.63 -0.91
CA ASP A 52 5.01 7.20 -0.69
C ASP A 52 4.23 6.61 0.48
N ASN A 53 4.05 7.37 1.56
CA ASN A 53 3.28 6.93 2.73
C ASN A 53 1.82 6.65 2.38
N GLU A 54 1.15 7.53 1.62
CA GLU A 54 -0.24 7.31 1.18
C GLU A 54 -0.35 6.07 0.28
N ILE A 55 0.61 5.91 -0.63
CA ILE A 55 0.68 4.75 -1.53
C ILE A 55 0.89 3.46 -0.73
N ASP A 56 1.76 3.48 0.27
CA ASP A 56 2.05 2.33 1.12
C ASP A 56 0.79 1.87 1.88
N ILE A 57 0.02 2.80 2.43
CA ILE A 57 -1.23 2.47 3.12
C ILE A 57 -2.27 1.93 2.13
N LEU A 58 -2.48 2.61 1.00
CA LEU A 58 -3.48 2.22 0.01
C LEU A 58 -3.16 0.90 -0.69
N VAL A 59 -1.89 0.61 -0.97
CA VAL A 59 -1.47 -0.62 -1.67
C VAL A 59 -1.20 -1.76 -0.68
N GLY A 60 -0.86 -1.44 0.57
CA GLY A 60 -0.67 -2.43 1.65
C GLY A 60 -1.95 -3.14 2.06
N ASP A 61 -3.11 -2.52 1.80
CA ASP A 61 -4.43 -3.05 2.10
C ASP A 61 -5.24 -3.24 0.79
N LYS A 62 -5.52 -4.50 0.44
CA LYS A 62 -6.20 -4.84 -0.82
C LYS A 62 -7.63 -4.27 -0.89
N PRO A 63 -8.53 -4.52 0.08
CA PRO A 63 -9.85 -3.89 0.11
C PRO A 63 -9.80 -2.35 -0.03
N LEU A 64 -8.87 -1.70 0.67
CA LEU A 64 -8.71 -0.25 0.61
C LEU A 64 -8.23 0.22 -0.78
N SER A 65 -7.29 -0.51 -1.38
CA SER A 65 -6.81 -0.27 -2.75
C SER A 65 -7.94 -0.34 -3.77
N GLU A 66 -8.77 -1.37 -3.69
CA GLU A 66 -9.89 -1.59 -4.61
C GLU A 66 -10.96 -0.51 -4.44
N PHE A 67 -11.28 -0.13 -3.19
CA PHE A 67 -12.20 0.95 -2.91
C PHE A 67 -11.71 2.29 -3.47
N TYR A 68 -10.44 2.62 -3.24
CA TYR A 68 -9.81 3.84 -3.77
C TYR A 68 -9.91 3.91 -5.30
N GLU A 69 -9.61 2.81 -5.99
CA GLU A 69 -9.71 2.76 -7.46
C GLU A 69 -11.15 2.90 -7.96
N ARG A 70 -12.15 2.39 -7.24
CA ARG A 70 -13.57 2.61 -7.58
C ARG A 70 -13.95 4.07 -7.42
N VAL A 71 -13.56 4.72 -6.31
CA VAL A 71 -13.85 6.15 -6.08
C VAL A 71 -13.26 7.03 -7.19
N ILE A 72 -12.06 6.70 -7.70
CA ILE A 72 -11.47 7.38 -8.85
C ILE A 72 -12.25 7.11 -10.14
N LYS A 73 -12.71 5.87 -10.36
CA LYS A 73 -13.52 5.52 -11.55
C LYS A 73 -14.83 6.28 -11.60
N GLU A 74 -15.42 6.62 -10.46
CA GLU A 74 -16.61 7.49 -10.37
C GLU A 74 -16.31 8.97 -10.70
N GLY A 75 -15.06 9.31 -11.08
CA GLY A 75 -14.66 10.65 -11.51
C GLY A 75 -14.14 11.54 -10.38
N THR A 76 -13.93 10.99 -9.17
CA THR A 76 -13.37 11.75 -8.06
C THR A 76 -11.89 12.05 -8.30
N ASN A 77 -11.45 13.27 -7.94
CA ASN A 77 -10.04 13.61 -7.98
C ASN A 77 -9.20 12.64 -7.11
N PRO A 78 -8.15 11.97 -7.67
CA PRO A 78 -7.39 10.96 -6.96
C PRO A 78 -6.75 11.41 -5.64
N LYS A 79 -6.29 12.67 -5.57
CA LYS A 79 -5.67 13.23 -4.37
C LYS A 79 -6.71 13.57 -3.30
N ALA A 80 -7.85 14.13 -3.71
CA ALA A 80 -8.97 14.37 -2.80
C ALA A 80 -9.53 13.06 -2.23
N ALA A 81 -9.67 12.04 -3.08
CA ALA A 81 -10.08 10.70 -2.67
C ALA A 81 -9.12 10.09 -1.64
N ALA A 82 -7.80 10.19 -1.86
CA ALA A 82 -6.80 9.69 -0.92
C ALA A 82 -6.89 10.42 0.43
N ASN A 83 -7.03 11.75 0.43
CA ASN A 83 -7.17 12.53 1.66
C ASN A 83 -8.42 12.13 2.46
N TRP A 84 -9.57 11.96 1.80
CA TRP A 84 -10.81 11.56 2.45
C TRP A 84 -10.77 10.11 2.95
N ILE A 85 -10.21 9.20 2.16
CA ILE A 85 -10.10 7.78 2.53
C ILE A 85 -9.15 7.61 3.72
N LEU A 86 -7.94 8.17 3.63
CA LEU A 86 -6.91 7.99 4.65
C LEU A 86 -7.20 8.78 5.93
N GLY A 87 -7.94 9.89 5.82
CA GLY A 87 -8.37 10.68 6.97
C GLY A 87 -9.70 10.21 7.53
N ASP A 88 -10.80 10.51 6.84
CA ASP A 88 -12.15 10.34 7.36
C ASP A 88 -12.61 8.88 7.37
N LEU A 89 -12.41 8.13 6.28
CA LEU A 89 -12.87 6.74 6.22
C LEU A 89 -12.13 5.87 7.25
N LEU A 90 -10.79 5.94 7.30
CA LEU A 90 -10.02 5.18 8.29
C LEU A 90 -10.39 5.54 9.73
N ARG A 91 -10.65 6.83 10.01
CA ARG A 91 -11.15 7.27 11.32
C ARG A 91 -12.53 6.65 11.64
N MET A 92 -13.47 6.69 10.70
CA MET A 92 -14.80 6.11 10.89
C MET A 92 -14.75 4.60 11.10
N LEU A 93 -13.90 3.88 10.37
CA LEU A 93 -13.69 2.44 10.55
C LEU A 93 -13.17 2.15 11.96
N LYS A 94 -12.18 2.92 12.42
CA LYS A 94 -11.63 2.79 13.77
C LYS A 94 -12.68 3.04 14.85
N GLU A 95 -13.47 4.10 14.73
CA GLU A 95 -14.55 4.45 15.68
C GLU A 95 -15.60 3.34 15.77
N LYS A 96 -15.97 2.75 14.63
CA LYS A 96 -16.95 1.66 14.55
C LYS A 96 -16.35 0.27 14.81
N ARG A 97 -15.04 0.18 15.06
CA ARG A 97 -14.28 -1.09 15.19
C ARG A 97 -14.46 -2.02 13.99
N LEU A 98 -14.52 -1.43 12.80
CA LEU A 98 -14.64 -2.13 11.53
C LEU A 98 -13.26 -2.25 10.86
N THR A 99 -13.10 -3.25 10.01
CA THR A 99 -11.92 -3.43 9.16
C THR A 99 -12.21 -2.96 7.74
N SER A 100 -11.15 -2.75 6.95
CA SER A 100 -11.23 -2.39 5.53
C SER A 100 -11.96 -3.44 4.68
N GLU A 101 -11.95 -4.70 5.10
CA GLU A 101 -12.71 -5.79 4.47
C GLU A 101 -14.23 -5.58 4.50
N GLN A 102 -14.71 -4.74 5.41
CA GLN A 102 -16.13 -4.44 5.58
C GLN A 102 -16.55 -3.17 4.82
N ILE A 103 -15.63 -2.54 4.08
CA ILE A 103 -15.97 -1.45 3.16
C ILE A 103 -16.81 -2.06 2.03
N PRO A 104 -17.99 -1.50 1.72
CA PRO A 104 -18.78 -1.97 0.59
C PRO A 104 -18.01 -1.67 -0.71
N ILE A 105 -17.80 -2.72 -1.51
CA ILE A 105 -17.05 -2.64 -2.76
C ILE A 105 -17.99 -2.47 -3.93
#